data_AF-A0A1B7P3Y2-F1
#
_entry.id   AF-A0A1B7P3Y2-F1
#
_cell.length_a   1.000
_cell.length_b   1.000
_cell.length_c   1.000
_cell.angle_alpha   90.00
_cell.angle_beta   90.00
_cell.angle_gamma   90.00
#
_symmetry.space_group_name_H-M   'P 1'
#
loop_
_entity.id
_entity.type
_entity.pdbx_description
1 polymer ?
#
loop_
_entity_poly.entity_id
_entity_poly.type
_entity_poly.pdbx_seq_one_letter_code
_entity_poly.pdbx_strand_id
1 'polypeptide(L)'
;MAPQTSTHPQPPLKILMLHGYTQSGPLFHAKTRALEKHFQKSFPLHSVSLSYPTAPLPLSLSDIPGFLSSSSPASITETKDDYQPEAYAWWRRSSTANPTEYLGLDDAFEAVARVLTEEGPFDGVIGFSQGAASRRL
;
A
#
# COMPACT_ATOMS: atom_id res chain seq x y z
N MET A 1 3.23 41.61 -19.32
CA MET A 1 2.70 41.41 -17.95
C MET A 1 3.23 40.09 -17.45
N ALA A 2 4.08 40.10 -16.42
CA ALA A 2 4.50 38.86 -15.78
C ALA A 2 3.31 38.26 -15.00
N PRO A 3 3.12 36.93 -14.99
CA PRO A 3 2.07 36.32 -14.19
C PRO A 3 2.38 36.58 -12.71
N GLN A 4 1.43 37.20 -12.02
CA GLN A 4 1.48 37.41 -10.57
C GLN A 4 1.47 36.03 -9.91
N THR A 5 2.62 35.55 -9.44
CA THR A 5 2.68 34.31 -8.66
C THR A 5 2.15 34.63 -7.26
N SER A 6 0.89 34.29 -7.00
CA SER A 6 0.30 34.43 -5.67
C SER A 6 1.12 33.64 -4.65
N THR A 7 1.74 34.33 -3.70
CA THR A 7 2.61 33.79 -2.64
C THR A 7 1.82 33.20 -1.47
N HIS A 8 0.53 32.92 -1.65
CA HIS A 8 -0.31 32.36 -0.60
C HIS A 8 -0.19 30.83 -0.58
N PRO A 9 0.11 30.22 0.58
CA PRO A 9 0.09 28.77 0.74
C PRO A 9 -1.28 28.22 0.31
N GLN A 10 -1.26 27.28 -0.63
CA GLN A 10 -2.46 26.58 -1.08
C GLN A 10 -2.83 25.47 -0.08
N PRO A 11 -4.08 24.96 -0.12
CA PRO A 11 -4.49 23.86 0.74
C PRO A 11 -3.51 22.67 0.66
N PRO A 12 -3.24 21.97 1.77
CA PRO A 12 -2.36 20.82 1.76
C PRO A 12 -2.91 19.75 0.81
N LEU A 13 -2.04 19.11 0.04
CA LEU A 13 -2.39 18.02 -0.87
C LEU A 13 -2.16 16.69 -0.13
N LYS A 14 -3.24 15.99 0.19
CA LYS A 14 -3.19 14.69 0.87
C LYS A 14 -3.53 13.54 -0.07
N ILE A 15 -2.63 12.57 -0.19
CA ILE A 15 -2.79 11.44 -1.11
C ILE A 15 -2.74 10.13 -0.33
N LEU A 16 -3.72 9.26 -0.59
CA LEU A 16 -3.75 7.89 -0.06
C LEU A 16 -2.94 6.95 -0.96
N MET A 17 -2.04 6.16 -0.38
CA MET A 17 -1.11 5.30 -1.10
C MET A 17 -1.37 3.82 -0.76
N LEU A 18 -1.93 3.06 -1.71
CA LEU A 18 -2.30 1.66 -1.53
C LEU A 18 -1.26 0.72 -2.16
N HIS A 19 -0.57 -0.05 -1.33
CA HIS A 19 0.48 -0.97 -1.76
C HIS A 19 -0.04 -2.21 -2.51
N GLY A 20 0.86 -2.95 -3.17
CA GLY A 20 0.53 -4.19 -3.88
C GLY A 20 0.58 -5.45 -3.00
N TYR A 21 0.29 -6.60 -3.61
CA TYR A 21 0.38 -7.92 -2.96
C TYR A 21 1.82 -8.18 -2.47
N THR A 22 1.96 -8.87 -1.32
CA THR A 22 3.22 -9.13 -0.62
C THR A 22 4.02 -7.88 -0.26
N GLN A 23 3.34 -6.76 0.05
CA GLN A 23 3.99 -5.52 0.48
C GLN A 23 3.34 -5.00 1.76
N SER A 24 3.90 -3.93 2.32
CA SER A 24 3.38 -3.19 3.47
C SER A 24 3.43 -1.69 3.19
N GLY A 25 2.73 -0.89 3.99
CA GLY A 25 2.78 0.57 3.90
C GLY A 25 4.21 1.13 3.95
N PRO A 26 5.03 0.77 4.97
CA PRO A 26 6.43 1.22 5.07
C PRO A 26 7.29 0.80 3.87
N LEU A 27 7.11 -0.42 3.36
CA LEU A 27 7.86 -0.89 2.19
C LEU A 27 7.45 -0.12 0.93
N PHE A 28 6.17 0.16 0.76
CA PHE A 28 5.69 0.95 -0.37
C PHE A 28 6.20 2.38 -0.30
N HIS A 29 6.16 3.00 0.87
CA HIS A 29 6.71 4.32 1.14
C HIS A 29 8.21 4.40 0.81
N ALA A 30 9.00 3.40 1.21
CA ALA A 30 10.42 3.33 0.85
C ALA A 30 10.63 3.27 -0.68
N LYS A 31 9.80 2.50 -1.40
CA LYS A 31 9.86 2.38 -2.86
C LYS A 31 9.39 3.64 -3.60
N THR A 32 8.49 4.42 -3.01
CA THR A 32 7.91 5.63 -3.63
C THR A 32 8.57 6.93 -3.14
N ARG A 33 9.68 6.87 -2.40
CA ARG A 33 10.49 8.05 -1.98
C ARG A 33 10.78 9.04 -3.11
N ALA A 34 11.12 8.54 -4.30
CA ALA A 34 11.40 9.39 -5.45
C ALA A 34 10.15 10.10 -5.98
N LEU A 35 9.00 9.42 -5.94
CA LEU A 35 7.70 9.98 -6.33
C LEU A 35 7.26 11.06 -5.34
N GLU A 36 7.43 10.85 -4.04
CA GLU A 36 7.18 11.86 -3.01
C GLU A 36 7.98 13.15 -3.25
N LYS A 37 9.29 13.01 -3.51
CA LYS A 37 10.15 14.15 -3.87
C LYS A 37 9.69 14.84 -5.15
N HIS A 38 9.16 14.09 -6.11
CA HIS A 38 8.64 14.66 -7.34
C HIS A 38 7.36 15.46 -7.07
N PHE A 39 6.43 14.96 -6.27
CA PHE A 39 5.25 15.72 -5.87
C PHE A 39 5.60 17.02 -5.17
N GLN A 40 6.52 17.00 -4.21
CA GLN A 40 6.98 18.20 -3.50
C GLN A 40 7.58 19.26 -4.46
N LYS A 41 8.32 18.81 -5.49
CA LYS A 41 8.90 19.70 -6.51
C LYS A 41 7.86 20.25 -7.49
N SER A 42 6.90 19.42 -7.90
CA SER A 42 5.88 19.78 -8.89
C SER A 42 4.78 20.65 -8.29
N PHE A 43 4.53 20.56 -6.98
CA PHE A 43 3.53 21.34 -6.25
C PHE A 43 4.18 22.19 -5.15
N PRO A 44 5.09 23.14 -5.47
CA PRO A 44 5.86 23.88 -4.47
C PRO A 44 5.01 24.82 -3.61
N LEU A 45 3.77 25.11 -4.02
CA LEU A 45 2.82 25.95 -3.29
C LEU A 45 1.90 25.16 -2.34
N HIS A 46 1.94 23.82 -2.39
CA HIS A 46 1.15 22.92 -1.57
C HIS A 46 2.06 22.15 -0.60
N SER A 47 1.60 21.96 0.64
CA SER A 47 2.21 20.96 1.52
C SER A 47 1.71 19.58 1.12
N VAL A 48 2.60 18.71 0.62
CA VAL A 48 2.25 17.35 0.19
C VAL A 48 2.36 16.39 1.37
N SER A 49 1.26 15.69 1.69
CA SER A 49 1.18 14.64 2.70
C SER A 49 0.75 13.33 2.05
N LEU A 50 1.46 12.24 2.32
CA LEU A 50 1.19 10.93 1.74
C LEU A 50 0.89 9.93 2.87
N SER A 51 -0.27 9.28 2.84
CA SER A 51 -0.65 8.25 3.80
C SER A 51 -0.43 6.85 3.21
N TYR A 52 0.24 5.97 3.94
CA TYR A 52 0.61 4.62 3.50
C TYR A 52 0.06 3.57 4.47
N PRO A 53 -1.26 3.28 4.45
CA PRO A 53 -1.81 2.22 5.27
C PRO A 53 -1.30 0.85 4.83
N THR A 54 -1.15 -0.05 5.80
CA THR A 54 -0.85 -1.47 5.55
C THR A 54 -2.17 -2.24 5.46
N ALA A 55 -2.26 -3.14 4.49
CA ALA A 55 -3.43 -3.96 4.27
C ALA A 55 -3.68 -4.93 5.45
N PRO A 56 -4.94 -5.27 5.76
CA PRO A 56 -5.28 -5.99 6.99
C PRO A 56 -4.99 -7.50 6.92
N LEU A 57 -4.76 -8.08 5.74
CA LEU A 57 -4.56 -9.52 5.58
C LEU A 57 -3.06 -9.87 5.57
N PRO A 58 -2.52 -10.47 6.65
CA PRO A 58 -1.16 -11.02 6.64
C PRO A 58 -1.10 -12.28 5.75
N LEU A 59 -0.02 -12.42 5.01
CA LEU A 59 0.21 -13.56 4.12
C LEU A 59 1.09 -14.60 4.79
N SER A 60 0.72 -15.88 4.65
CA SER A 60 1.60 -16.98 5.06
C SER A 60 2.64 -17.27 3.97
N LEU A 61 3.70 -18.01 4.30
CA LEU A 61 4.72 -18.41 3.33
C LEU A 61 4.15 -19.16 2.11
N SER A 62 3.06 -19.91 2.28
CA SER A 62 2.35 -20.59 1.19
C SER A 62 1.62 -19.64 0.23
N ASP A 63 1.35 -18.41 0.65
CA ASP A 63 0.67 -17.39 -0.15
C ASP A 63 1.65 -16.52 -0.96
N ILE A 64 2.96 -16.68 -0.74
CA ILE A 64 4.01 -15.91 -1.41
C ILE A 64 4.53 -16.68 -2.64
N PRO A 65 4.31 -16.15 -3.85
CA PRO A 65 4.82 -16.79 -5.07
C PRO A 65 6.36 -16.89 -5.04
N GLY A 66 6.89 -18.10 -5.23
CA GLY A 66 8.33 -18.34 -5.37
C GLY A 66 9.12 -18.59 -4.07
N PHE A 67 8.49 -18.57 -2.88
CA PHE A 67 9.20 -18.82 -1.62
C PHE A 67 9.81 -20.23 -1.54
N LEU A 68 9.14 -21.24 -2.11
CA LEU A 68 9.63 -22.63 -2.16
C LEU A 68 10.83 -22.84 -3.11
N SER A 69 11.14 -21.88 -4.00
CA SER A 69 12.26 -22.00 -4.95
C SER A 69 13.54 -21.31 -4.49
N SER A 70 13.50 -20.51 -3.42
CA SER A 70 14.63 -19.69 -2.95
C SER A 70 15.37 -20.26 -1.74
N SER A 71 14.99 -21.45 -1.27
CA SER A 71 15.63 -22.10 -0.12
C SER A 71 16.99 -22.71 -0.50
N SER A 72 18.01 -21.87 -0.69
CA SER A 72 19.40 -22.29 -0.51
C SER A 72 19.63 -22.62 0.97
N PRO A 73 20.20 -23.79 1.32
CA PRO A 73 20.22 -24.32 2.70
C PRO A 73 21.24 -23.65 3.66
N ALA A 74 21.72 -22.44 3.37
CA ALA A 74 22.90 -21.87 4.05
C ALA A 74 22.62 -20.70 5.00
N SER A 75 21.35 -20.36 5.32
CA SER A 75 21.05 -19.22 6.21
C SER A 75 19.82 -19.41 7.09
N ILE A 76 19.58 -20.64 7.59
CA ILE A 76 18.47 -20.93 8.51
C ILE A 76 19.02 -21.57 9.80
N THR A 77 19.84 -20.82 10.52
CA THR A 77 20.03 -20.99 11.96
C THR A 77 19.45 -19.77 12.64
N GLU A 78 18.13 -19.73 12.77
CA GLU A 78 17.40 -19.05 13.84
C GLU A 78 15.91 -19.43 13.74
N THR A 79 15.46 -20.21 14.73
CA THR A 79 14.08 -20.40 15.22
C THR A 79 12.93 -20.52 14.21
N LYS A 80 12.49 -21.76 14.00
CA LYS A 80 11.55 -22.24 12.97
C LYS A 80 10.05 -22.04 13.25
N ASP A 81 9.64 -21.17 14.18
CA ASP A 81 8.21 -21.09 14.59
C ASP A 81 7.60 -19.66 14.61
N ASP A 82 8.34 -18.59 14.33
CA ASP A 82 7.81 -17.22 14.51
C ASP A 82 8.16 -16.22 13.39
N TYR A 83 8.76 -16.67 12.29
CA TYR A 83 9.03 -15.79 11.15
C TYR A 83 7.75 -15.61 10.31
N GLN A 84 6.89 -14.68 10.71
CA GLN A 84 5.87 -14.17 9.79
C GLN A 84 6.55 -13.24 8.79
N PRO A 85 6.50 -13.52 7.48
CA PRO A 85 6.97 -12.56 6.49
C PRO A 85 6.17 -11.25 6.66
N GLU A 86 6.83 -10.10 6.61
CA GLU A 86 6.17 -8.78 6.60
C GLU A 86 5.47 -8.53 5.24
N ALA A 87 4.62 -9.46 4.82
CA ALA A 87 3.94 -9.51 3.55
C ALA A 87 2.43 -9.44 3.79
N TYR A 88 1.81 -8.39 3.27
CA TYR A 88 0.37 -8.16 3.42
C TYR A 88 -0.32 -8.11 2.05
N ALA A 89 -1.62 -8.33 2.07
CA ALA A 89 -2.49 -8.23 0.91
C ALA A 89 -3.80 -7.53 1.28
N TRP A 90 -4.46 -6.93 0.29
CA TRP A 90 -5.82 -6.42 0.45
C TRP A 90 -6.84 -7.54 0.30
N TRP A 91 -6.55 -8.53 -0.51
CA TRP A 91 -7.39 -9.71 -0.67
C TRP A 91 -6.55 -10.84 -1.24
N ARG A 92 -6.98 -12.08 -1.10
CA ARG A 92 -6.34 -13.21 -1.79
C ARG A 92 -7.38 -14.16 -2.36
N ARG A 93 -7.02 -14.84 -3.43
CA ARG A 93 -7.85 -15.89 -4.00
C ARG A 93 -7.71 -17.15 -3.15
N SER A 94 -8.83 -17.73 -2.72
CA SER A 94 -8.81 -19.04 -2.08
C SER A 94 -8.35 -20.10 -3.08
N SER A 95 -7.34 -20.89 -2.72
CA SER A 95 -6.81 -21.99 -3.53
C SER A 95 -7.64 -23.28 -3.38
N THR A 96 -8.55 -23.34 -2.40
CA THR A 96 -9.30 -24.54 -2.02
C THR A 96 -10.81 -24.43 -2.24
N ALA A 97 -11.34 -23.22 -2.46
CA ALA A 97 -12.77 -23.00 -2.66
C ALA A 97 -13.20 -23.25 -4.12
N ASN A 98 -14.33 -23.96 -4.28
CA ASN A 98 -15.06 -24.12 -5.54
C ASN A 98 -16.53 -23.72 -5.31
N PRO A 99 -17.01 -22.60 -5.89
CA PRO A 99 -16.33 -21.69 -6.81
C PRO A 99 -15.22 -20.85 -6.16
N THR A 100 -14.40 -20.22 -7.00
CA THR A 100 -13.29 -19.37 -6.56
C THR A 100 -13.78 -18.20 -5.70
N GLU A 101 -13.40 -18.19 -4.42
CA GLU A 101 -13.72 -17.11 -3.49
C GLU A 101 -12.53 -16.18 -3.26
N TYR A 102 -12.83 -14.90 -3.01
CA TYR A 102 -11.86 -13.88 -2.65
C TYR A 102 -11.98 -13.61 -1.14
N LEU A 103 -10.91 -13.89 -0.41
CA LEU A 103 -10.86 -13.73 1.04
C LEU A 103 -10.28 -12.36 1.41
N GLY A 104 -10.84 -11.73 2.45
CA GLY A 104 -10.35 -10.47 3.02
C GLY A 104 -10.77 -9.20 2.26
N LEU A 105 -11.62 -9.31 1.23
CA LEU A 105 -12.04 -8.15 0.44
C LEU A 105 -12.86 -7.17 1.28
N ASP A 106 -13.81 -7.66 2.09
CA ASP A 106 -14.62 -6.84 2.98
C ASP A 106 -13.77 -6.16 4.05
N ASP A 107 -12.85 -6.90 4.68
CA ASP A 107 -11.90 -6.36 5.66
C ASP A 107 -11.01 -5.27 5.05
N ALA A 108 -10.58 -5.44 3.79
CA ALA A 108 -9.82 -4.41 3.09
C ALA A 108 -10.65 -3.15 2.81
N PHE A 109 -11.91 -3.29 2.41
CA PHE A 109 -12.78 -2.13 2.23
C PHE A 109 -13.04 -1.42 3.56
N GLU A 110 -13.28 -2.15 4.64
CA GLU A 110 -13.43 -1.57 5.97
C GLU A 110 -12.15 -0.86 6.43
N ALA A 111 -10.98 -1.47 6.22
CA ALA A 111 -9.71 -0.85 6.55
C ALA A 111 -9.47 0.45 5.77
N VAL A 112 -9.77 0.47 4.46
CA VAL A 112 -9.66 1.70 3.65
C VAL A 112 -10.70 2.73 4.08
N ALA A 113 -11.94 2.33 4.32
CA ALA A 113 -13.01 3.23 4.78
C ALA A 113 -12.67 3.88 6.13
N ARG A 114 -12.07 3.12 7.05
CA ARG A 114 -11.55 3.64 8.32
C ARG A 114 -10.48 4.71 8.09
N VAL A 115 -9.49 4.42 7.25
CA VAL A 115 -8.44 5.41 6.91
C VAL A 115 -9.05 6.66 6.26
N LEU A 116 -9.98 6.49 5.32
CA LEU A 116 -10.66 7.62 4.68
C LEU A 116 -11.44 8.49 5.70
N THR A 117 -12.00 7.88 6.74
CA THR A 117 -12.78 8.58 7.77
C THR A 117 -11.87 9.24 8.82
N GLU A 118 -10.82 8.55 9.26
CA GLU A 118 -9.92 9.02 10.32
C GLU A 118 -8.88 10.03 9.82
N GLU A 119 -8.37 9.82 8.61
CA GLU A 119 -7.31 10.63 8.02
C GLU A 119 -7.80 11.55 6.90
N GLY A 120 -9.04 11.40 6.44
CA GLY A 120 -9.60 12.27 5.41
C GLY A 120 -9.70 13.73 5.84
N PRO A 121 -9.96 14.64 4.90
CA PRO A 121 -10.19 14.38 3.47
C PRO A 121 -8.88 14.08 2.71
N PHE A 122 -8.99 13.23 1.69
CA PHE A 122 -7.92 12.96 0.73
C PHE A 122 -8.25 13.60 -0.62
N ASP A 123 -7.25 14.19 -1.27
CA ASP A 123 -7.38 14.82 -2.59
C ASP A 123 -7.17 13.82 -3.74
N GLY A 124 -6.59 12.66 -3.44
CA GLY A 124 -6.35 11.62 -4.42
C GLY A 124 -5.92 10.29 -3.81
N VAL A 125 -5.95 9.26 -4.65
CA VAL A 125 -5.53 7.90 -4.31
C VAL A 125 -4.55 7.39 -5.37
N ILE A 126 -3.46 6.78 -4.94
CA ILE A 126 -2.49 6.10 -5.79
C ILE A 126 -2.39 4.65 -5.32
N GLY A 127 -2.75 3.71 -6.21
CA GLY A 127 -2.61 2.29 -5.97
C GLY A 127 -1.48 1.68 -6.80
N PHE A 128 -0.85 0.60 -6.29
CA PHE A 128 0.07 -0.24 -7.07
C PHE A 128 -0.43 -1.69 -7.15
N SER A 129 -0.44 -2.27 -8.35
CA SER A 129 -0.83 -3.66 -8.61
C SER A 129 -2.18 -4.00 -7.94
N GLN A 130 -2.20 -4.85 -6.91
CA GLN A 130 -3.43 -5.14 -6.16
C GLN A 130 -4.08 -3.89 -5.55
N GLY A 131 -3.30 -2.96 -5.02
CA GLY A 131 -3.81 -1.69 -4.50
C GLY A 131 -4.42 -0.78 -5.57
N ALA A 132 -4.10 -0.99 -6.86
CA ALA A 132 -4.76 -0.33 -7.99
C ALA A 132 -5.95 -1.13 -8.56
N ALA A 133 -5.97 -2.44 -8.33
CA ALA A 133 -7.00 -3.34 -8.86
C ALA A 133 -8.36 -3.19 -8.15
N SER A 134 -8.40 -2.46 -7.03
CA SER A 134 -9.63 -2.10 -6.31
C SER A 134 -10.45 -1.07 -7.10
N ARG A 135 -11.08 -1.50 -8.19
CA ARG A 135 -11.88 -0.69 -9.12
C ARG A 135 -13.20 -0.16 -8.51
N ARG A 136 -13.46 -0.38 -7.21
CA ARG A 136 -14.73 -0.06 -6.54
C ARG A 136 -14.60 0.77 -5.25
N LEU A 137 -13.47 1.44 -5.05
CA LEU A 137 -13.35 2.48 -4.01
C LEU A 137 -14.10 3.75 -4.43
#